data_AF-A0A8R1HRZ3-F1
#
_entry.id   AF-A0A8R1HRZ3-F1
#
_cell.length_a   1.000
_cell.length_b   1.000
_cell.length_c   1.000
_cell.angle_alpha   90.00
_cell.angle_beta   90.00
_cell.angle_gamma   90.00
#
_symmetry.space_group_name_H-M   'P 1'
#
loop_
_entity.id
_entity.type
_entity.pdbx_description
1 polymer ?
#
loop_
_entity_poly.entity_id
_entity_poly.type
_entity_poly.pdbx_seq_one_letter_code
_entity_poly.pdbx_strand_id
1 'polypeptide(L)'
;MTDASSSDLHVVEQHEMEMGDVIAEQENHEYVDDRTKRLLSELQKHWLTNYHNSREKALVELTERLHQEFLADQQKIRAELLQQFKEELEQTRAELEAKYRDQLKQESTKMLEKHRRELSDAKKKQWCCQCENEAIYHCCWNTAYCSVECQQNHWQNHRRICRRRKSSSGQIPGQ
;
A
#
# COMPACT_ATOMS: atom_id res chain seq x y z
N MET A 1 -1.33 39.56 -2.71
CA MET A 1 -2.03 39.88 -1.45
C MET A 1 -0.95 40.39 -0.51
N THR A 2 -0.48 41.60 -0.79
CA THR A 2 -0.87 42.88 -0.15
C THR A 2 -0.19 43.05 1.21
N ASP A 3 0.88 43.84 1.16
CA ASP A 3 1.52 44.61 2.22
C ASP A 3 0.63 44.87 3.44
N ALA A 4 1.10 44.43 4.62
CA ALA A 4 0.51 44.82 5.90
C ALA A 4 1.56 44.98 7.02
N SER A 5 2.85 45.14 6.68
CA SER A 5 3.92 45.18 7.70
C SER A 5 4.60 46.55 7.88
N SER A 6 4.20 47.58 7.13
CA SER A 6 4.83 48.91 7.20
C SER A 6 3.98 49.96 7.92
N SER A 7 2.67 49.74 8.04
CA SER A 7 1.72 50.73 8.54
C SER A 7 1.64 50.80 10.07
N ASP A 8 1.86 49.68 10.78
CA ASP A 8 1.63 49.58 12.23
C ASP A 8 2.79 50.09 13.10
N LEU A 9 4.01 50.21 12.54
CA LEU A 9 5.11 50.89 13.24
C LEU A 9 4.95 52.42 13.25
N HIS A 10 4.22 52.98 12.28
CA HIS A 10 4.02 54.44 12.16
C HIS A 10 2.94 55.00 13.09
N VAL A 11 2.03 54.15 13.59
CA VAL A 11 0.92 54.60 14.45
C VAL A 11 1.39 54.79 15.90
N VAL A 12 2.43 54.08 16.34
CA VAL A 12 2.93 54.19 17.72
C VAL A 12 3.78 55.46 17.91
N GLU A 13 4.47 55.92 16.86
CA GLU A 13 5.28 57.15 16.90
C GLU A 13 4.45 58.44 16.83
N GLN A 14 3.21 58.39 16.32
CA GLN A 14 2.38 59.60 16.14
C GLN A 14 1.59 60.02 17.39
N HIS A 15 1.48 59.18 18.42
CA HIS A 15 0.75 59.54 19.64
C HIS A 15 1.59 60.30 20.68
N GLU A 16 2.88 60.52 20.42
CA GLU A 16 3.78 61.24 21.34
C GLU A 16 3.92 62.74 21.01
N MET A 17 3.29 63.25 19.93
CA MET A 17 3.53 64.61 19.42
C MET A 17 2.38 65.62 19.57
N GLU A 18 1.21 65.26 20.08
CA GLU A 18 0.08 66.20 20.22
C GLU A 18 -0.45 66.28 21.65
N MET A 19 0.36 66.72 22.61
CA MET A 19 -0.13 67.30 23.87
C MET A 19 0.83 68.37 24.40
N GLY A 20 1.08 69.39 23.58
CA GLY A 20 1.54 70.71 24.00
C GLY A 20 0.70 71.72 23.21
N ASP A 21 0.13 72.79 23.74
CA ASP A 21 0.43 73.52 24.95
C ASP A 21 -0.68 74.58 25.06
N VAL A 22 -1.57 74.50 26.06
CA VAL A 22 -2.43 75.63 26.45
C VAL A 22 -2.79 75.52 27.93
N ILE A 23 -1.86 75.76 28.86
CA ILE A 23 -2.20 76.33 30.18
C ILE A 23 -1.06 77.26 30.63
N ALA A 24 -1.40 78.54 30.76
CA ALA A 24 -0.58 79.61 31.28
C ALA A 24 -0.09 79.37 32.72
N GLU A 25 1.08 79.93 32.98
CA GLU A 25 1.84 79.93 34.23
C GLU A 25 0.99 80.12 35.50
N GLN A 26 1.01 79.12 36.36
CA GLN A 26 1.01 79.30 37.81
C GLN A 26 2.27 78.64 38.35
N GLU A 27 3.28 79.46 38.64
CA GLU A 27 4.48 79.04 39.36
C GLU A 27 4.10 78.62 40.78
N ASN A 28 3.84 77.32 40.96
CA ASN A 28 3.96 76.66 42.25
C ASN A 28 5.23 75.80 42.19
N HIS A 29 6.40 76.42 42.36
CA HIS A 29 7.67 75.71 42.42
C HIS A 29 7.77 74.97 43.77
N GLU A 30 7.00 73.90 43.91
CA GLU A 30 7.16 72.93 44.98
C GLU A 30 8.54 72.28 44.80
N TYR A 31 9.49 72.61 45.68
CA TYR A 31 10.85 72.09 45.64
C TYR A 31 10.78 70.58 45.89
N VAL A 32 10.67 69.79 44.83
CA VAL A 32 10.81 68.33 44.92
C VAL A 32 12.22 68.05 45.37
N ASP A 33 12.37 67.65 46.63
CA ASP A 33 13.63 67.30 47.26
C ASP A 33 14.43 66.32 46.38
N ASP A 34 15.74 66.51 46.28
CA ASP A 34 16.62 65.68 45.43
C ASP A 34 16.55 64.20 45.81
N ARG A 35 16.23 63.90 47.08
CA ARG A 35 15.92 62.55 47.54
C ARG A 35 14.68 61.98 46.86
N THR A 36 13.61 62.76 46.78
CA THR A 36 12.35 62.36 46.14
C THR A 36 12.54 62.13 44.65
N LYS A 37 13.32 62.97 43.96
CA LYS A 37 13.69 62.76 42.54
C LYS A 37 14.47 61.46 42.32
N ARG A 38 15.42 61.13 43.21
CA ARG A 38 16.16 59.86 43.14
C ARG A 38 15.25 58.66 43.33
N LEU A 39 14.37 58.69 44.33
CA LEU A 39 13.39 57.62 44.58
C LEU A 39 12.45 57.42 43.38
N LEU A 40 11.95 58.50 42.78
CA LEU A 40 11.14 58.43 41.56
C LEU A 40 11.91 57.87 40.37
N SER A 41 13.17 58.27 40.18
CA SER A 41 14.04 57.76 39.12
C SER A 41 14.37 56.27 39.30
N GLU A 42 14.62 55.82 40.53
CA GLU A 42 14.85 54.42 40.87
C GLU A 42 13.61 53.57 40.64
N LEU A 43 12.44 54.07 41.06
CA LEU A 43 11.17 53.42 40.81
C LEU A 43 10.92 53.30 39.30
N GLN A 44 11.07 54.38 38.53
CA GLN A 44 10.91 54.36 37.08
C GLN A 44 11.83 53.34 36.41
N LYS A 45 13.11 53.29 36.80
CA LYS A 45 14.06 52.28 36.30
C LYS A 45 13.60 50.86 36.64
N HIS A 46 13.21 50.62 37.88
CA HIS A 46 12.73 49.31 38.32
C HIS A 46 11.49 48.86 37.55
N TRP A 47 10.52 49.76 37.34
CA TRP A 47 9.32 49.46 36.55
C TRP A 47 9.64 49.14 35.09
N LEU A 48 10.49 49.95 34.44
CA LEU A 48 10.91 49.70 33.06
C LEU A 48 11.64 48.36 32.91
N THR A 49 12.55 48.05 33.83
CA THR A 49 13.26 46.76 33.85
C THR A 49 12.29 45.60 34.08
N ASN A 50 11.38 45.70 35.04
CA ASN A 50 10.40 44.65 35.31
C ASN A 50 9.44 44.43 34.13
N TYR A 51 8.99 45.52 33.49
CA TYR A 51 8.15 45.44 32.30
C TYR A 51 8.90 44.77 31.13
N HIS A 52 10.14 45.19 30.86
CA HIS A 52 10.96 44.57 29.83
C HIS A 52 11.15 43.07 30.08
N ASN A 53 11.53 42.69 31.29
CA ASN A 53 11.75 41.30 31.67
C ASN A 53 10.46 40.48 31.58
N SER A 54 9.31 41.04 31.99
CA SER A 54 8.02 40.35 31.91
C SER A 54 7.58 40.15 30.46
N ARG A 55 7.78 41.15 29.61
CA ARG A 55 7.50 41.07 28.17
C ARG A 55 8.39 40.02 27.50
N GLU A 56 9.69 40.03 27.78
CA GLU A 56 10.63 39.06 27.22
C GLU A 56 10.30 37.63 27.65
N LYS A 57 9.97 37.41 28.93
CA LYS A 57 9.52 36.10 29.42
C LYS A 57 8.25 35.63 28.71
N ALA A 58 7.25 36.50 28.57
CA ALA A 58 6.01 36.15 27.89
C ALA A 58 6.25 35.77 26.42
N LEU A 59 7.14 36.47 25.72
CA LEU A 59 7.51 36.15 24.34
C LEU A 59 8.22 34.79 24.25
N VAL A 60 9.21 34.54 25.12
CA VAL A 60 9.93 33.26 25.14
C VAL A 60 8.98 32.09 25.44
N GLU A 61 8.11 32.23 26.44
CA GLU A 61 7.13 31.20 26.79
C GLU A 61 6.15 30.93 25.65
N LEU A 62 5.67 31.97 24.96
CA LEU A 62 4.79 31.81 23.82
C LEU A 62 5.50 31.12 22.65
N THR A 63 6.72 31.55 22.30
CA THR A 63 7.49 30.94 21.22
C THR A 63 7.83 29.48 21.51
N GLU A 64 8.20 29.16 22.75
CA GLU A 64 8.48 27.77 23.16
C GLU A 64 7.22 26.90 23.05
N ARG A 65 6.05 27.38 23.51
CA ARG A 65 4.79 26.64 23.36
C ARG A 65 4.44 26.38 21.91
N LEU A 66 4.50 27.40 21.06
CA LEU A 66 4.23 27.27 19.63
C LEU A 66 5.20 26.31 18.94
N HIS A 67 6.48 26.34 19.34
CA HIS A 67 7.48 25.40 18.82
C HIS A 67 7.17 23.96 19.22
N GLN A 68 6.82 23.72 20.49
CA GLN A 68 6.44 22.40 20.99
C GLN A 68 5.18 21.86 20.31
N GLU A 69 4.15 22.70 20.13
CA GLU A 69 2.93 22.35 19.41
C GLU A 69 3.23 21.98 17.96
N PHE A 70 4.05 22.78 17.27
CA PHE A 70 4.45 22.50 15.89
C PHE A 70 5.20 21.17 15.75
N LEU A 71 6.13 20.87 16.65
CA LEU A 71 6.88 19.60 16.63
C LEU A 71 5.96 18.40 16.92
N ALA A 72 5.04 18.55 17.88
CA ALA A 72 4.06 17.52 18.20
C ALA A 72 3.14 17.24 17.01
N ASP A 73 2.64 18.28 16.34
CA ASP A 73 1.80 18.17 15.15
C ASP A 73 2.55 17.52 13.99
N GLN A 74 3.82 17.91 13.73
CA GLN A 74 4.64 17.25 12.73
C GLN A 74 4.82 15.76 13.01
N GLN A 75 5.11 15.40 14.27
CA GLN A 75 5.30 14.01 14.66
C GLN A 75 4.00 13.20 14.51
N LYS A 76 2.86 13.81 14.87
CA LYS A 76 1.54 13.21 14.72
C LYS A 76 1.20 12.96 13.25
N ILE A 77 1.32 13.96 12.39
CA ILE A 77 1.05 13.84 10.95
C ILE A 77 1.94 12.76 10.33
N ARG A 78 3.23 12.73 10.70
CA ARG A 78 4.16 11.71 10.23
C ARG A 78 3.73 10.29 10.66
N ALA A 79 3.32 10.12 11.92
CA ALA A 79 2.87 8.83 12.43
C ALA A 79 1.58 8.35 11.75
N GLU A 80 0.62 9.26 11.56
CA GLU A 80 -0.65 8.98 10.87
C GLU A 80 -0.39 8.57 9.42
N LEU A 81 0.46 9.30 8.69
CA LEU A 81 0.79 8.98 7.31
C LEU A 81 1.49 7.62 7.16
N LEU A 82 2.44 7.31 8.07
CA LEU A 82 3.11 6.01 8.07
C LEU A 82 2.13 4.87 8.37
N GLN A 83 1.17 5.09 9.26
CA GLN A 83 0.15 4.11 9.60
C GLN A 83 -0.79 3.87 8.40
N GLN A 84 -1.24 4.93 7.73
CA GLN A 84 -2.05 4.83 6.51
C GLN A 84 -1.34 4.04 5.42
N PHE A 85 -0.08 4.37 5.12
CA PHE A 85 0.68 3.62 4.11
C PHE A 85 0.85 2.14 4.48
N LYS A 86 1.07 1.84 5.76
CA LYS A 86 1.18 0.46 6.22
C LYS A 86 -0.13 -0.32 6.03
N GLU A 87 -1.26 0.29 6.34
CA GLU A 87 -2.59 -0.30 6.16
C GLU A 87 -2.91 -0.53 4.69
N GLU A 88 -2.64 0.45 3.82
CA GLU A 88 -2.85 0.32 2.38
C GLU A 88 -1.97 -0.77 1.75
N LEU A 89 -0.71 -0.88 2.18
CA LEU A 89 0.19 -1.94 1.72
C LEU A 89 -0.30 -3.32 2.15
N GLU A 90 -0.73 -3.48 3.40
CA GLU A 90 -1.23 -4.77 3.90
C GLU A 90 -2.54 -5.15 3.22
N GLN A 91 -3.45 -4.19 3.00
CA GLN A 91 -4.68 -4.41 2.25
C GLN A 91 -4.39 -4.85 0.82
N THR A 92 -3.53 -4.13 0.11
CA THR A 92 -3.15 -4.45 -1.28
C THR A 92 -2.53 -5.84 -1.37
N ARG A 93 -1.66 -6.17 -0.41
CA ARG A 93 -1.05 -7.49 -0.31
C ARG A 93 -2.09 -8.58 -0.11
N ALA A 94 -2.99 -8.42 0.87
CA ALA A 94 -4.03 -9.40 1.17
C ALA A 94 -4.97 -9.63 -0.03
N GLU A 95 -5.34 -8.55 -0.74
CA GLU A 95 -6.16 -8.63 -1.94
C GLU A 95 -5.46 -9.37 -3.08
N LEU A 96 -4.17 -9.12 -3.30
CA LEU A 96 -3.38 -9.84 -4.31
C LEU A 96 -3.25 -11.32 -3.95
N GLU A 97 -2.92 -11.64 -2.70
CA GLU A 97 -2.81 -13.02 -2.23
C GLU A 97 -4.13 -13.78 -2.39
N ALA A 98 -5.27 -13.14 -2.09
CA ALA A 98 -6.59 -13.73 -2.31
C ALA A 98 -6.87 -13.98 -3.80
N LYS A 99 -6.62 -12.98 -4.66
CA LYS A 99 -6.78 -13.11 -6.12
C LYS A 99 -5.93 -14.23 -6.70
N TYR A 100 -4.65 -14.32 -6.31
CA TYR A 100 -3.77 -15.39 -6.76
C TYR A 100 -4.25 -16.77 -6.31
N ARG A 101 -4.69 -16.89 -5.05
CA ARG A 101 -5.22 -18.15 -4.51
C ARG A 101 -6.45 -18.62 -5.28
N ASP A 102 -7.37 -17.70 -5.57
CA ASP A 102 -8.58 -18.01 -6.33
C ASP A 102 -8.26 -18.39 -7.78
N GLN A 103 -7.37 -17.67 -8.44
CA GLN A 103 -6.91 -18.02 -9.80
C GLN A 103 -6.28 -19.41 -9.85
N LEU A 104 -5.38 -19.72 -8.90
CA LEU A 104 -4.76 -21.05 -8.82
C LEU A 104 -5.80 -22.15 -8.59
N LYS A 105 -6.79 -21.91 -7.72
CA LYS A 105 -7.87 -22.86 -7.46
C LYS A 105 -8.74 -23.08 -8.70
N GLN A 106 -9.06 -22.03 -9.44
CA GLN A 106 -9.85 -22.10 -10.67
C GLN A 106 -9.10 -22.88 -11.76
N GLU A 107 -7.84 -22.55 -12.02
CA GLU A 107 -7.04 -23.26 -13.03
C GLU A 107 -6.78 -24.72 -12.64
N SER A 108 -6.54 -25.01 -11.34
CA SER A 108 -6.45 -26.39 -10.84
C SER A 108 -7.74 -27.17 -11.10
N THR A 109 -8.89 -26.59 -10.76
CA THR A 109 -10.20 -27.22 -10.97
C THR A 109 -10.48 -27.47 -12.45
N LYS A 110 -10.18 -26.49 -13.30
CA LYS A 110 -10.33 -26.58 -14.76
C LYS A 110 -9.43 -27.66 -15.35
N MET A 111 -8.18 -27.78 -14.89
CA MET A 111 -7.27 -28.81 -15.33
C MET A 111 -7.75 -30.20 -14.90
N LEU A 112 -8.23 -30.35 -13.67
CA LEU A 112 -8.82 -31.61 -13.18
C LEU A 112 -10.05 -32.02 -13.99
N GLU A 113 -10.93 -31.07 -14.31
CA GLU A 113 -12.12 -31.33 -15.12
C GLU A 113 -11.74 -31.77 -16.54
N LYS A 114 -10.81 -31.05 -17.17
CA LYS A 114 -10.31 -31.38 -18.51
C LYS A 114 -9.69 -32.79 -18.52
N HIS A 115 -8.83 -33.10 -17.56
CA HIS A 115 -8.21 -34.42 -17.46
C HIS A 115 -9.24 -35.53 -17.24
N ARG A 116 -10.25 -35.29 -16.39
CA ARG A 116 -11.35 -36.23 -16.17
C ARG A 116 -12.12 -36.51 -17.45
N ARG A 117 -12.39 -35.48 -18.25
CA ARG A 117 -13.06 -35.61 -19.56
C ARG A 117 -12.20 -36.40 -20.54
N GLU A 118 -10.92 -36.07 -20.66
CA GLU A 118 -9.97 -36.77 -21.53
C GLU A 118 -9.85 -38.26 -21.18
N LEU A 119 -9.79 -38.60 -19.89
CA LEU A 119 -9.80 -39.99 -19.43
C LEU A 119 -11.10 -40.73 -19.76
N SER A 120 -12.25 -40.05 -19.61
CA SER A 120 -13.56 -40.63 -19.96
C SER A 120 -13.65 -40.92 -21.46
N ASP A 121 -13.19 -40.00 -22.29
CA ASP A 121 -13.17 -40.17 -23.74
C ASP A 121 -12.12 -41.20 -24.17
N ALA A 122 -10.99 -41.29 -23.45
CA ALA A 122 -9.98 -42.30 -23.70
C ALA A 122 -10.52 -43.73 -23.47
N LYS A 123 -11.27 -43.93 -22.39
CA LYS A 123 -11.88 -45.23 -22.05
C LYS A 123 -12.92 -45.73 -23.05
N LYS A 124 -13.46 -44.86 -23.93
CA LYS A 124 -14.46 -45.22 -24.95
C LYS A 124 -13.83 -45.73 -26.25
N LYS A 125 -12.51 -45.63 -26.42
CA LYS A 125 -11.79 -45.95 -27.66
C LYS A 125 -10.89 -47.18 -27.49
N GLN A 126 -10.42 -47.71 -28.61
CA GLN A 126 -9.36 -48.73 -28.64
C GLN A 126 -8.02 -48.06 -28.97
N TRP A 127 -6.94 -48.55 -28.36
CA TRP A 127 -5.62 -47.92 -28.43
C TRP A 127 -4.58 -48.87 -28.98
N CYS A 128 -3.70 -48.35 -29.83
CA CYS A 128 -2.63 -49.10 -30.45
C CYS A 128 -1.62 -49.54 -29.40
N CYS A 129 -1.38 -50.85 -29.27
CA CYS A 129 -0.42 -51.38 -28.29
C CYS A 129 1.04 -50.97 -28.54
N GLN A 130 1.35 -50.42 -29.72
CA GLN A 130 2.70 -50.02 -30.08
C GLN A 130 2.96 -48.52 -29.89
N CYS A 131 1.97 -47.65 -30.13
CA CYS A 131 2.18 -46.19 -30.19
C CYS A 131 1.07 -45.35 -29.56
N GLU A 132 0.08 -45.98 -28.92
CA GLU A 132 -1.00 -45.28 -28.19
C GLU A 132 -1.90 -44.37 -29.04
N ASN A 133 -1.77 -44.42 -30.37
CA ASN A 133 -2.74 -43.81 -31.28
C ASN A 133 -4.05 -44.63 -31.30
N GLU A 134 -5.15 -44.00 -31.71
CA GLU A 134 -6.45 -44.68 -31.87
C GLU A 134 -6.31 -45.87 -32.84
N ALA A 135 -6.70 -47.05 -32.37
CA ALA A 135 -6.56 -48.28 -33.13
C ALA A 135 -7.75 -48.51 -34.05
N ILE A 136 -7.47 -48.94 -35.28
CA ILE A 136 -8.48 -49.28 -36.30
C ILE A 136 -8.44 -50.77 -36.68
N TYR A 137 -7.38 -51.50 -36.31
CA TYR A 137 -7.22 -52.92 -36.58
C TYR A 137 -7.20 -53.72 -35.28
N HIS A 138 -8.14 -54.67 -35.13
CA HIS A 138 -8.19 -55.57 -33.98
C HIS A 138 -7.41 -56.86 -34.24
N CYS A 139 -6.54 -57.26 -33.31
CA CYS A 139 -5.85 -58.55 -33.37
C CYS A 139 -6.55 -59.60 -32.50
N CYS A 140 -6.54 -59.42 -31.17
CA CYS A 140 -7.21 -60.27 -30.18
C CYS A 140 -7.51 -59.45 -28.90
N TRP A 141 -8.05 -60.09 -27.85
CA TRP A 141 -8.43 -59.42 -26.60
C TRP A 141 -7.31 -58.54 -26.05
N ASN A 142 -7.61 -57.26 -25.82
CA ASN A 142 -6.66 -56.25 -25.34
C ASN A 142 -5.42 -56.07 -26.24
N THR A 143 -5.52 -56.33 -27.55
CA THR A 143 -4.47 -56.03 -28.51
C THR A 143 -5.03 -55.52 -29.84
N ALA A 144 -4.82 -54.23 -30.11
CA ALA A 144 -5.23 -53.54 -31.33
C ALA A 144 -4.09 -52.64 -31.86
N TYR A 145 -4.17 -52.24 -33.13
CA TYR A 145 -3.15 -51.44 -33.82
C TYR A 145 -3.78 -50.33 -34.68
N CYS A 146 -3.07 -49.21 -34.82
CA CYS A 146 -3.46 -48.14 -35.75
C CYS A 146 -2.98 -48.40 -37.19
N SER A 147 -1.95 -49.24 -37.40
CA SER A 147 -1.39 -49.56 -38.71
C SER A 147 -0.78 -50.96 -38.74
N VAL A 148 -0.60 -51.51 -39.95
CA VAL A 148 0.12 -52.77 -40.18
C VAL A 148 1.58 -52.67 -39.75
N GLU A 149 2.20 -51.50 -39.93
CA GLU A 149 3.57 -51.23 -39.47
C GLU A 149 3.69 -51.38 -37.95
N CYS A 150 2.75 -50.78 -37.19
CA CYS A 150 2.69 -50.94 -35.74
C CYS A 150 2.49 -52.41 -35.33
N GLN A 151 1.69 -53.16 -36.08
CA GLN A 151 1.52 -54.59 -35.84
C GLN A 151 2.82 -55.38 -36.07
N GLN A 152 3.52 -55.14 -37.18
CA GLN A 152 4.77 -55.82 -37.52
C GLN A 152 5.88 -55.52 -36.49
N ASN A 153 5.99 -54.26 -36.06
CA ASN A 153 6.95 -53.83 -35.04
C ASN A 153 6.67 -54.53 -33.70
N HIS A 154 5.40 -54.61 -33.27
CA HIS A 154 5.04 -55.30 -32.02
C HIS A 154 5.03 -56.85 -32.15
N TRP A 155 4.99 -57.38 -33.37
CA TRP A 155 4.70 -58.80 -33.63
C TRP A 155 5.67 -59.77 -32.96
N GLN A 156 6.95 -59.43 -32.90
CA GLN A 156 7.97 -60.29 -32.29
C GLN A 156 7.65 -60.62 -30.82
N ASN A 157 7.06 -59.65 -30.11
CA ASN A 157 6.63 -59.77 -28.72
C ASN A 157 5.25 -60.42 -28.64
N HIS A 158 4.30 -59.95 -29.45
CA HIS A 158 2.90 -60.38 -29.38
C HIS A 158 2.69 -61.84 -29.82
N ARG A 159 3.44 -62.35 -30.81
CA ARG A 159 3.20 -63.68 -31.42
C ARG A 159 3.18 -64.85 -30.44
N ARG A 160 3.89 -64.74 -29.30
CA ARG A 160 3.98 -65.79 -28.27
C ARG A 160 2.73 -65.86 -27.41
N ILE A 161 2.01 -64.75 -27.29
CA ILE A 161 0.84 -64.57 -26.42
C ILE A 161 -0.46 -64.29 -27.20
N CYS A 162 -0.38 -64.25 -28.52
CA CYS A 162 -1.52 -63.97 -29.39
C CYS A 162 -2.61 -65.03 -29.21
N ARG A 163 -3.84 -64.56 -28.91
CA ARG A 163 -5.01 -65.42 -28.70
C ARG A 163 -5.84 -65.64 -29.97
N ARG A 164 -5.44 -65.01 -31.08
CA ARG A 164 -6.10 -65.24 -32.38
C ARG A 164 -5.75 -66.65 -32.85
N ARG A 165 -6.69 -67.59 -32.69
CA ARG A 165 -6.55 -68.95 -33.22
C ARG A 165 -6.32 -68.85 -34.73
N LYS A 166 -5.38 -69.63 -35.28
CA LYS A 166 -5.37 -69.91 -36.71
C LYS A 166 -6.72 -70.55 -37.00
N SER A 167 -7.62 -69.83 -37.68
CA SER A 167 -8.67 -70.47 -38.44
C SER A 167 -7.95 -71.36 -39.43
N SER A 168 -7.80 -72.64 -39.09
CA SER A 168 -7.60 -73.67 -40.09
C SER A 168 -8.68 -73.44 -41.13
N SER A 169 -8.26 -73.15 -42.36
CA SER A 169 -9.07 -73.26 -43.58
C SER A 169 -10.12 -74.36 -43.43
N GLY A 170 -11.33 -73.97 -43.06
CA GLY A 170 -12.45 -74.85 -42.79
C GLY A 170 -13.45 -74.65 -43.90
N GLN A 171 -13.43 -75.60 -44.83
CA GLN A 171 -14.53 -75.99 -45.71
C GLN A 171 -15.88 -75.56 -45.14
N ILE A 172 -16.72 -74.98 -46.00
CA ILE A 172 -18.16 -74.88 -45.80
C ILE A 172 -18.73 -76.27 -46.15
N PRO A 173 -19.27 -77.07 -45.21
CA PRO A 173 -20.26 -78.09 -45.54
C PRO A 173 -21.64 -77.44 -45.45
N GLY A 174 -22.43 -77.62 -46.50
CA GLY A 174 -23.71 -76.96 -46.66
C GLY A 174 -24.70 -77.19 -45.52
N GLN A 175 -25.60 -76.23 -45.40
CA GLN A 175 -27.06 -76.39 -45.39
C GLN A 175 -27.68 -75.08 -45.86
#